data_AF-A0A847NUF4-F1
#
_entry.id   AF-A0A847NUF4-F1
#
_cell.length_a   1.000
_cell.length_b   1.000
_cell.length_c   1.000
_cell.angle_alpha   90.00
_cell.angle_beta   90.00
_cell.angle_gamma   90.00
#
_symmetry.space_group_name_H-M   'P 1'
#
loop_
_entity.id
_entity.type
_entity.pdbx_description
1 polymer ?
#
loop_
_entity_poly.entity_id
_entity_poly.type
_entity_poly.pdbx_seq_one_letter_code
_entity_poly.pdbx_strand_id
1 'polypeptide(L)'
;MKRIIPYILSLILGALFGYLLFQDADFDLKEVFANTINAKAFQIGVFNNEDGAKKLKEKYPDAIIVTDEDVFRVYYSILTNDEVINKMEKYLTKQNINYYIRNITINDEALIKALIEYESAMLSGSEKVLISLNSLIMTSYQGG
;
A
#
# COMPACT_ATOMS: atom_id res chain seq x y z
N MET A 1 -30.96 -45.25 -6.15
CA MET A 1 -29.65 -44.72 -6.62
C MET A 1 -29.68 -43.96 -7.95
N LYS A 2 -30.72 -44.09 -8.81
CA LYS A 2 -30.76 -43.42 -10.14
C LYS A 2 -30.89 -41.88 -10.13
N ARG A 3 -31.22 -41.27 -8.98
CA ARG A 3 -31.39 -39.80 -8.85
C ARG A 3 -30.10 -39.05 -8.47
N ILE A 4 -29.02 -39.75 -8.11
CA ILE A 4 -27.74 -39.13 -7.71
C ILE A 4 -26.84 -38.84 -8.92
N ILE A 5 -26.99 -39.64 -9.98
CA ILE A 5 -26.25 -39.54 -11.24
C ILE A 5 -26.29 -38.12 -11.85
N PRO A 6 -27.44 -37.44 -12.00
CA PRO A 6 -27.46 -36.08 -12.56
C PRO A 6 -26.70 -35.07 -11.70
N TYR A 7 -26.69 -35.22 -10.36
CA TYR A 7 -25.95 -34.32 -9.47
C TYR A 7 -24.43 -34.53 -9.58
N ILE A 8 -23.99 -35.78 -9.67
CA ILE A 8 -22.57 -36.09 -9.89
C ILE A 8 -22.12 -35.57 -11.26
N LEU A 9 -22.93 -35.76 -12.31
CA LEU A 9 -22.62 -35.20 -13.62
C LEU A 9 -22.54 -33.67 -13.58
N SER A 10 -23.47 -32.98 -12.93
CA SER A 10 -23.41 -31.52 -12.82
C SER A 10 -22.18 -31.03 -12.06
N LEU A 11 -21.73 -31.77 -11.04
CA LEU A 11 -20.53 -31.44 -10.28
C LEU A 11 -19.28 -31.57 -11.16
N ILE A 12 -19.18 -32.67 -11.92
CA ILE A 12 -18.07 -32.94 -12.83
C ILE A 12 -18.05 -31.90 -13.96
N LEU A 13 -19.21 -31.60 -14.55
CA LEU A 13 -19.34 -30.57 -15.60
C LEU A 13 -18.95 -29.19 -15.08
N GLY A 14 -19.41 -28.81 -13.88
CA GLY A 14 -19.04 -27.54 -13.27
C GLY A 14 -17.53 -27.44 -13.00
N ALA A 15 -16.92 -28.51 -12.49
CA ALA A 15 -15.48 -28.58 -12.27
C ALA A 15 -14.69 -28.52 -13.59
N LEU A 16 -15.17 -29.19 -14.64
CA LEU A 16 -14.55 -29.17 -15.96
C LEU A 16 -14.62 -27.77 -16.60
N PHE A 17 -15.79 -27.11 -16.53
CA PHE A 17 -15.94 -25.75 -17.04
C PHE A 17 -15.12 -24.75 -16.24
N GLY A 18 -15.06 -24.90 -14.91
CA GLY A 18 -14.15 -24.11 -14.07
C GLY A 18 -12.71 -24.29 -14.51
N TYR A 19 -12.25 -25.53 -14.66
CA TYR A 19 -10.89 -25.81 -15.12
C TYR A 19 -10.61 -25.19 -16.49
N LEU A 20 -11.47 -25.40 -17.49
CA LEU A 20 -11.28 -24.83 -18.84
C LEU A 20 -11.30 -23.30 -18.86
N LEU A 21 -12.10 -22.65 -18.03
CA LEU A 21 -12.18 -21.19 -17.96
C LEU A 21 -10.98 -20.57 -17.23
N PHE A 22 -10.43 -21.26 -16.23
CA PHE A 22 -9.37 -20.72 -15.36
C PHE A 22 -7.98 -21.30 -15.65
N GLN A 23 -7.84 -22.25 -16.58
CA GLN A 23 -6.56 -22.87 -16.93
C GLN A 23 -5.59 -21.92 -17.66
N ASP A 24 -6.11 -21.06 -18.54
CA ASP A 24 -5.31 -20.15 -19.37
C ASP A 24 -5.29 -18.71 -18.82
N ALA A 25 -5.92 -18.49 -17.68
CA ALA A 25 -5.96 -17.19 -17.07
C ALA A 25 -4.80 -17.03 -16.09
N ASP A 26 -3.93 -16.05 -16.33
CA ASP A 26 -2.85 -15.61 -15.44
C ASP A 26 -3.42 -14.91 -14.19
N PHE A 27 -4.36 -15.57 -13.50
CA PHE A 27 -4.85 -15.10 -12.21
C PHE A 27 -3.89 -15.58 -11.13
N ASP A 28 -3.04 -14.67 -10.66
CA ASP A 28 -2.43 -14.88 -9.35
C ASP A 28 -3.54 -14.77 -8.31
N LEU A 29 -4.00 -15.93 -7.81
CA LEU A 29 -5.02 -15.99 -6.77
C LEU A 29 -4.62 -15.15 -5.55
N LYS A 30 -3.31 -14.90 -5.32
CA LYS A 30 -2.88 -13.96 -4.29
C LYS A 30 -3.37 -12.55 -4.52
N GLU A 31 -3.44 -12.02 -5.74
CA GLU A 31 -3.90 -10.64 -5.97
C GLU A 31 -5.38 -10.44 -5.63
N VAL A 32 -6.22 -11.46 -5.89
CA VAL A 32 -7.67 -11.40 -5.63
C VAL A 32 -7.98 -11.56 -4.13
N PHE A 33 -7.12 -12.25 -3.38
CA PHE A 33 -7.23 -12.41 -1.94
C PHE A 33 -6.34 -11.45 -1.12
N ALA A 34 -5.42 -10.74 -1.76
CA ALA A 34 -4.60 -9.73 -1.12
C ALA A 34 -5.52 -8.57 -0.72
N ASN A 35 -5.51 -8.21 0.55
CA ASN A 35 -6.09 -6.95 0.98
C ASN A 35 -5.29 -5.84 0.30
N THR A 36 -5.76 -5.32 -0.84
CA THR A 36 -5.16 -4.15 -1.47
C THR A 36 -5.93 -2.91 -1.06
N ILE A 37 -5.22 -1.85 -0.68
CA ILE A 37 -5.84 -0.55 -0.40
C ILE A 37 -5.24 0.53 -1.29
N ASN A 38 -6.09 1.47 -1.73
CA ASN A 38 -5.62 2.66 -2.42
C ASN A 38 -5.22 3.72 -1.39
N ALA A 39 -4.06 4.32 -1.58
CA ALA A 39 -3.51 5.32 -0.68
C ALA A 39 -2.84 6.46 -1.46
N LYS A 40 -2.63 7.58 -0.78
CA LYS A 40 -1.85 8.72 -1.26
C LYS A 40 -0.48 8.69 -0.60
N ALA A 41 0.55 8.62 -1.42
CA ALA A 41 1.94 8.67 -1.00
C ALA A 41 2.51 10.08 -1.21
N PHE A 42 3.13 10.63 -0.16
CA PHE A 42 3.85 11.90 -0.16
C PHE A 42 5.29 11.66 -0.59
N GLN A 43 5.54 11.78 -1.89
CA GLN A 43 6.85 11.61 -2.49
C GLN A 43 7.70 12.87 -2.30
N ILE A 44 8.85 12.72 -1.66
CA ILE A 44 9.81 13.81 -1.42
C ILE A 44 11.04 13.74 -2.34
N GLY A 45 11.21 12.64 -3.08
CA GLY A 45 12.28 12.51 -4.07
C GLY A 45 12.11 11.30 -4.99
N VAL A 46 12.74 11.39 -6.15
CA VAL A 46 12.87 10.31 -7.14
C VAL A 46 14.31 10.32 -7.66
N PHE A 47 14.94 9.16 -7.71
CA PHE A 47 16.34 9.02 -8.08
C PHE A 47 16.52 7.85 -9.04
N ASN A 48 17.44 7.99 -9.99
CA ASN A 48 17.83 6.91 -10.89
C ASN A 48 18.92 5.99 -10.28
N ASN A 49 19.37 6.31 -9.06
CA ASN A 49 20.35 5.51 -8.32
C ASN A 49 19.96 5.43 -6.85
N GLU A 50 20.29 4.30 -6.24
CA GLU A 50 19.93 3.99 -4.86
C GLU A 50 20.64 4.92 -3.86
N ASP A 51 21.87 5.34 -4.16
CA ASP A 51 22.68 6.20 -3.29
C ASP A 51 22.04 7.57 -3.07
N GLY A 52 21.45 8.15 -4.11
CA GLY A 52 20.72 9.41 -4.02
C GLY A 52 19.48 9.30 -3.13
N ALA A 53 18.75 8.20 -3.26
CA ALA A 53 17.60 7.91 -2.41
C ALA A 53 18.02 7.70 -0.94
N LYS A 54 19.12 6.97 -0.70
CA LYS A 54 19.69 6.76 0.64
C LYS A 54 20.11 8.08 1.31
N LYS A 55 20.80 8.97 0.58
CA LYS A 55 21.15 10.31 1.08
C LYS A 55 19.94 11.14 1.48
N LEU A 56 18.85 11.07 0.72
CA LEU A 56 17.62 11.77 1.09
C LEU A 56 16.98 11.13 2.33
N LYS A 57 16.98 9.80 2.43
CA LYS A 57 16.51 9.07 3.61
C LYS A 57 17.32 9.40 4.86
N GLU A 58 18.61 9.66 4.78
CA GLU A 58 19.39 10.12 5.95
C GLU A 58 18.85 11.43 6.55
N LYS A 59 18.30 12.32 5.71
CA LYS A 59 17.63 13.55 6.15
C LYS A 59 16.22 13.28 6.73
N TYR A 60 15.57 12.22 6.28
CA TYR A 60 14.22 11.82 6.67
C TYR A 60 14.23 10.32 7.03
N PRO A 61 14.74 9.95 8.23
CA PRO A 61 15.06 8.56 8.55
C PRO A 61 13.85 7.61 8.52
N ASP A 62 12.67 8.14 8.82
CA ASP A 62 11.41 7.41 8.77
C ASP A 62 10.83 7.26 7.35
N ALA A 63 11.43 7.92 6.35
CA ALA A 63 10.99 7.78 4.97
C ALA A 63 11.36 6.39 4.43
N ILE A 64 10.50 5.85 3.57
CA ILE A 64 10.74 4.58 2.90
C ILE A 64 11.23 4.83 1.48
N ILE A 65 12.06 3.91 0.99
CA ILE A 65 12.49 3.87 -0.40
C ILE A 65 11.73 2.72 -1.05
N VAL A 66 11.00 3.03 -2.12
CA VAL A 66 10.29 2.04 -2.93
C VAL A 66 10.91 2.04 -4.32
N THR A 67 11.26 0.86 -4.79
CA THR A 67 11.73 0.66 -6.16
C THR A 67 10.51 0.51 -7.06
N ASP A 68 10.45 1.34 -8.11
CA ASP A 68 9.35 1.36 -9.07
C ASP A 68 9.98 1.42 -10.47
N GLU A 69 9.89 0.31 -11.20
CA GLU A 69 10.59 0.10 -12.47
C GLU A 69 12.10 0.33 -12.34
N ASP A 70 12.62 1.41 -12.93
CA ASP A 70 14.04 1.78 -12.97
C ASP A 70 14.39 2.96 -12.05
N VAL A 71 13.47 3.36 -11.16
CA VAL A 71 13.69 4.50 -10.25
C VAL A 71 13.44 4.16 -8.78
N PHE A 72 14.17 4.87 -7.91
CA PHE A 72 14.04 4.81 -6.46
C PHE A 72 13.24 6.02 -5.98
N ARG A 73 12.05 5.76 -5.44
CA ARG A 73 11.15 6.79 -4.93
C ARG A 73 11.22 6.84 -3.42
N VAL A 74 11.32 8.05 -2.88
CA VAL A 74 11.38 8.28 -1.43
C VAL A 74 10.04 8.84 -0.99
N TYR A 75 9.31 8.07 -0.18
CA TYR A 75 8.02 8.47 0.38
C TYR A 75 8.19 8.86 1.85
N TYR A 76 7.78 10.07 2.20
CA TYR A 76 7.77 10.57 3.57
C TYR A 76 6.58 10.04 4.38
N SER A 77 5.44 9.88 3.71
CA SER A 77 4.19 9.45 4.32
C SER A 77 3.34 8.72 3.29
N ILE A 78 2.55 7.75 3.74
CA ILE A 78 1.55 7.05 2.96
C ILE A 78 0.29 7.05 3.81
N LEU A 79 -0.83 7.51 3.25
CA LEU A 79 -2.08 7.73 4.00
C LEU A 79 -3.31 7.42 3.14
N THR A 80 -4.39 6.98 3.77
CA THR A 80 -5.68 6.68 3.13
C THR A 80 -6.78 7.65 3.50
N ASN A 81 -6.77 8.21 4.70
CA ASN A 81 -7.81 9.12 5.17
C ASN A 81 -7.57 10.56 4.69
N ASP A 82 -8.52 11.12 3.94
CA ASP A 82 -8.41 12.46 3.34
C ASP A 82 -8.19 13.60 4.35
N GLU A 83 -8.72 13.50 5.56
CA GLU A 83 -8.49 14.51 6.60
C GLU A 83 -7.07 14.43 7.16
N VAL A 84 -6.53 13.22 7.34
CA VAL A 84 -5.14 13.01 7.76
C VAL A 84 -4.18 13.47 6.65
N ILE A 85 -4.51 13.19 5.39
CA ILE A 85 -3.78 13.68 4.21
C ILE A 85 -3.71 15.21 4.23
N ASN A 86 -4.82 15.91 4.42
CA ASN A 86 -4.85 17.38 4.50
C ASN A 86 -4.02 17.92 5.68
N LYS A 87 -4.04 17.24 6.84
CA LYS A 87 -3.17 17.58 7.97
C LYS A 87 -1.69 17.42 7.61
N MET A 88 -1.34 16.34 6.91
CA MET A 88 0.03 16.08 6.48
C MET A 88 0.50 17.11 5.44
N GLU A 89 -0.34 17.48 4.48
CA GLU A 89 -0.07 18.56 3.52
C GLU A 89 0.26 19.89 4.21
N LYS A 90 -0.57 20.29 5.18
CA LYS A 90 -0.36 21.50 5.98
C LYS A 90 0.95 21.44 6.76
N TYR A 91 1.23 20.28 7.37
CA TYR A 91 2.47 20.06 8.10
C TYR A 91 3.69 20.21 7.18
N LEU A 92 3.74 19.49 6.06
CA LEU A 92 4.87 19.53 5.13
C LEU A 92 5.08 20.93 4.54
N THR A 93 3.98 21.61 4.18
CA THR A 93 4.01 23.00 3.69
C THR A 93 4.59 23.94 4.74
N LYS A 94 4.14 23.83 6.01
CA LYS A 94 4.66 24.63 7.12
C LYS A 94 6.16 24.40 7.38
N GLN A 95 6.63 23.17 7.17
CA GLN A 95 8.05 22.81 7.30
C GLN A 95 8.89 23.12 6.06
N ASN A 96 8.30 23.73 5.01
CA ASN A 96 8.95 23.98 3.71
C ASN A 96 9.54 22.70 3.08
N ILE A 97 8.85 21.57 3.26
CA ILE A 97 9.22 20.30 2.64
C ILE A 97 8.46 20.21 1.32
N ASN A 98 9.20 20.16 0.22
CA ASN A 98 8.61 19.95 -1.10
C ASN A 98 8.17 18.49 -1.24
N TYR A 99 6.94 18.29 -1.71
CA TYR A 99 6.38 16.96 -1.93
C TYR A 99 5.54 16.91 -3.21
N TYR A 100 5.36 15.69 -3.72
CA TYR A 100 4.41 15.35 -4.77
C TYR A 100 3.49 14.24 -4.25
N ILE A 101 2.17 14.40 -4.42
CA ILE A 101 1.20 13.38 -4.02
C ILE A 101 1.01 12.41 -5.18
N ARG A 102 1.22 11.12 -4.91
CA ARG A 102 0.96 10.04 -5.86
C ARG A 102 -0.09 9.08 -5.31
N ASN A 103 -1.05 8.70 -6.15
CA ASN A 103 -1.95 7.59 -5.82
C ASN A 103 -1.19 6.28 -6.04
N ILE A 104 -1.17 5.43 -5.01
CA ILE A 104 -0.54 4.12 -5.03
C ILE A 104 -1.52 3.06 -4.53
N THR A 105 -1.32 1.82 -4.96
CA THR A 105 -2.01 0.65 -4.42
C THR A 105 -1.03 -0.09 -3.53
N ILE A 106 -1.43 -0.35 -2.29
CA ILE A 106 -0.63 -1.03 -1.27
C ILE A 106 -1.15 -2.47 -1.14
N ASN A 107 -0.24 -3.43 -1.15
CA ASN A 107 -0.47 -4.85 -0.90
C ASN A 107 0.27 -5.38 0.35
N ASP A 108 1.09 -4.53 1.00
CA ASP A 108 1.83 -4.87 2.23
C ASP A 108 0.88 -4.93 3.43
N GLU A 109 0.62 -6.13 3.96
CA GLU A 109 -0.31 -6.34 5.08
C GLU A 109 0.09 -5.60 6.36
N ALA A 110 1.39 -5.47 6.64
CA ALA A 110 1.89 -4.79 7.83
C ALA A 110 1.60 -3.29 7.75
N LEU A 111 1.87 -2.70 6.60
CA LEU A 111 1.57 -1.29 6.32
C LEU A 111 0.06 -1.02 6.37
N ILE A 112 -0.76 -1.89 5.77
CA ILE A 112 -2.22 -1.78 5.78
C ILE A 112 -2.76 -1.79 7.21
N LYS A 113 -2.27 -2.73 8.03
CA LYS A 113 -2.68 -2.81 9.43
C LYS A 113 -2.31 -1.56 10.21
N ALA A 114 -1.08 -1.04 10.02
CA ALA A 114 -0.63 0.18 10.67
C ALA A 114 -1.46 1.40 10.26
N LEU A 115 -1.84 1.51 8.98
CA LEU A 115 -2.72 2.57 8.49
C LEU A 115 -4.09 2.55 9.19
N ILE A 116 -4.72 1.38 9.23
CA ILE A 116 -6.04 1.20 9.87
C ILE A 116 -5.97 1.52 11.37
N GLU A 117 -4.90 1.09 12.05
CA GLU A 117 -4.73 1.28 13.49
C GLU A 117 -4.48 2.75 13.86
N TYR A 118 -3.60 3.44 13.12
CA TYR A 118 -3.05 4.72 13.58
C TYR A 118 -3.70 5.96 12.96
N GLU A 119 -4.30 5.90 11.77
CA GLU A 119 -4.88 7.11 11.14
C GLU A 119 -6.01 7.74 11.97
N SER A 120 -6.81 6.91 12.67
CA SER A 120 -7.87 7.41 13.55
C SER A 120 -7.32 8.30 14.68
N ALA A 121 -6.16 7.96 15.23
CA ALA A 121 -5.48 8.74 16.28
C ALA A 121 -4.79 9.99 15.70
N MET A 122 -4.39 9.98 14.43
CA MET A 122 -3.83 11.15 13.74
C MET A 122 -4.86 12.27 13.53
N LEU A 123 -6.15 11.92 13.41
CA LEU A 123 -7.25 12.88 13.27
C LEU A 123 -7.47 13.75 14.50
N SER A 124 -7.41 13.17 15.70
CA SER A 124 -7.58 13.91 16.95
C SER A 124 -6.26 14.39 17.56
N GLY A 125 -5.14 13.80 17.12
CA GLY A 125 -3.80 14.09 17.61
C GLY A 125 -3.26 15.47 17.25
N SER A 126 -2.31 15.94 18.06
CA SER A 126 -1.49 17.12 17.79
C SER A 126 -0.49 16.86 16.66
N GLU A 127 0.19 17.91 16.18
CA GLU A 127 1.25 17.79 15.15
C GLU A 127 2.36 16.81 15.57
N LYS A 128 2.72 16.76 16.86
CA LYS A 128 3.71 15.80 17.38
C LYS A 128 3.20 14.36 17.29
N VAL A 129 1.92 14.14 17.59
CA VAL A 129 1.28 12.82 17.46
C VAL A 129 1.22 12.41 16.00
N LEU A 130 0.85 13.33 15.10
CA LEU A 130 0.83 13.10 13.65
C LEU A 130 2.17 12.54 13.14
N ILE A 131 3.28 13.21 13.45
CA ILE A 131 4.61 12.76 12.99
C ILE A 131 5.00 11.43 13.64
N SER A 132 4.74 11.26 14.94
CA SER A 132 5.12 10.04 15.65
C SER A 132 4.39 8.83 15.08
N LEU A 133 3.09 8.96 14.81
CA LEU A 133 2.29 7.91 14.20
C LEU A 133 2.68 7.68 12.74
N ASN A 134 3.01 8.75 12.00
CA ASN A 134 3.56 8.61 10.65
C ASN A 134 4.85 7.77 10.65
N SER A 135 5.80 8.03 11.56
CA SER A 135 7.02 7.23 11.68
C SER A 135 6.72 5.74 11.94
N LEU A 136 5.74 5.43 12.79
CA LEU A 136 5.31 4.06 13.04
C LEU A 136 4.71 3.40 11.79
N ILE A 137 3.82 4.11 11.07
CA ILE A 137 3.25 3.63 9.81
C ILE A 137 4.36 3.35 8.81
N MET A 138 5.26 4.30 8.58
CA MET A 138 6.31 4.15 7.57
C MET A 138 7.32 3.07 7.92
N THR A 139 7.66 2.89 9.20
CA THR A 139 8.56 1.82 9.67
C THR A 139 7.93 0.43 9.56
N SER A 140 6.60 0.33 9.51
CA SER A 140 5.90 -0.95 9.34
C SER A 140 6.02 -1.54 7.94
N TYR A 141 6.43 -0.75 6.95
CA TYR A 141 6.62 -1.20 5.58
C TYR A 141 7.76 -2.23 5.49
N GLN A 142 7.45 -3.43 4.96
CA GLN A 142 8.39 -4.54 4.83
C GLN A 142 8.91 -4.73 3.41
N GLY A 143 8.37 -4.00 2.43
CA GLY A 143 8.66 -4.22 1.02
C GLY A 143 7.73 -5.27 0.44
N GLY A 144 7.16 -4.97 -0.72
CA GLY A 144 6.40 -5.92 -1.54
C GLY A 144 7.30 -6.51 -2.62
#